data_AF-B1BXS5-F1
#
_entry.id   AF-B1BXS5-F1
#
_cell.length_a   1.000
_cell.length_b   1.000
_cell.length_c   1.000
_cell.angle_alpha   90.00
_cell.angle_beta   90.00
_cell.angle_gamma   90.00
#
_symmetry.space_group_name_H-M   'P 1'
#
loop_
_entity.id
_entity.type
_entity.pdbx_description
1 polymer ?
#
loop_
_entity_poly.entity_id
_entity_poly.type
_entity_poly.pdbx_seq_one_letter_code
_entity_poly.pdbx_strand_id
1 'polypeptide(L)'
;MKFNNYRELIDYLNKENCYVDFIINEIENFIYLNKDTFVENENIEPSNLFDLELNERMFSFGITAMIIRKGEIKYYYWLYEVIKEQ
;
A
#
# COMPACT_ATOMS: atom_id res chain seq x y z
N MET A 1 6.07 -6.07 2.08
CA MET A 1 6.96 -4.94 2.44
C MET A 1 6.12 -3.79 2.97
N LYS A 2 6.56 -3.11 4.02
CA LYS A 2 5.85 -1.97 4.65
C LYS A 2 6.54 -0.65 4.30
N PHE A 3 5.78 0.37 3.94
CA PHE A 3 6.22 1.75 3.70
C PHE A 3 5.53 2.71 4.68
N ASN A 4 6.28 3.68 5.21
CA ASN A 4 5.81 4.58 6.26
C ASN A 4 5.05 5.80 5.73
N ASN A 5 5.06 6.00 4.42
CA ASN A 5 4.37 7.07 3.73
C ASN A 5 4.23 6.71 2.24
N TYR A 6 3.35 7.44 1.55
CA TYR A 6 3.07 7.19 0.15
C TYR A 6 4.28 7.41 -0.77
N ARG A 7 5.14 8.39 -0.43
CA ARG A 7 6.33 8.69 -1.21
C ARG A 7 7.33 7.54 -1.23
N GLU A 8 7.55 6.87 -0.09
CA GLU A 8 8.40 5.69 -0.01
C GLU A 8 7.90 4.54 -0.91
N LEU A 9 6.58 4.32 -0.97
CA LEU A 9 5.97 3.34 -1.88
C LEU A 9 6.23 3.71 -3.34
N ILE A 10 5.97 4.97 -3.71
CA ILE A 10 6.16 5.44 -5.09
C ILE A 10 7.64 5.40 -5.51
N ASP A 11 8.56 5.79 -4.63
CA ASP A 11 9.99 5.73 -4.88
C ASP A 11 10.46 4.27 -5.09
N TYR A 12 9.88 3.32 -4.35
CA TYR A 12 10.14 1.89 -4.55
C TYR A 12 9.61 1.40 -5.90
N LEU A 13 8.34 1.65 -6.21
CA LEU A 13 7.72 1.23 -7.48
C LEU A 13 8.46 1.81 -8.69
N ASN A 14 8.92 3.05 -8.61
CA ASN A 14 9.75 3.67 -9.66
C ASN A 14 11.09 2.95 -9.84
N LYS A 15 11.79 2.64 -8.73
CA LYS A 15 13.07 1.92 -8.79
C LYS A 15 12.93 0.52 -9.39
N GLU A 16 11.80 -0.14 -9.11
CA GLU A 16 11.46 -1.47 -9.64
C GLU A 16 10.89 -1.44 -11.07
N ASN A 17 10.87 -0.26 -11.72
CA ASN A 17 10.26 -0.07 -13.05
C ASN A 17 8.79 -0.55 -13.12
N CYS A 18 8.06 -0.37 -12.01
CA CYS A 18 6.67 -0.78 -11.81
C CYS A 18 5.71 0.42 -11.66
N TYR A 19 6.20 1.64 -11.90
CA TYR A 19 5.39 2.86 -11.80
C TYR A 19 4.64 3.14 -13.12
N VAL A 20 3.31 3.15 -13.04
CA VAL A 20 2.39 3.38 -14.19
C VAL A 20 1.29 4.34 -13.74
N ASP A 21 1.04 5.42 -14.49
CA ASP A 21 0.08 6.47 -14.11
C ASP A 21 -1.34 5.94 -13.83
N PHE A 22 -1.81 4.97 -14.62
CA PHE A 22 -3.12 4.34 -14.41
C PHE A 22 -3.25 3.70 -13.02
N ILE A 23 -2.15 3.16 -12.50
CA ILE A 23 -2.11 2.41 -11.24
C ILE A 23 -2.08 3.33 -10.03
N ILE A 24 -1.57 4.55 -10.18
CA ILE A 24 -1.68 5.59 -9.15
C ILE A 24 -3.15 5.82 -8.82
N ASN A 25 -4.00 5.94 -9.84
CA ASN A 25 -5.43 6.18 -9.64
C ASN A 25 -6.10 5.02 -8.90
N GLU A 26 -5.77 3.77 -9.23
CA GLU A 26 -6.32 2.59 -8.55
C GLU A 26 -5.85 2.51 -7.08
N ILE A 27 -4.57 2.77 -6.84
CA ILE A 27 -4.00 2.83 -5.49
C ILE A 27 -4.66 3.96 -4.70
N GLU A 28 -4.81 5.16 -5.27
CA GLU A 28 -5.47 6.30 -4.64
C GLU A 28 -6.94 6.04 -4.32
N ASN A 29 -7.67 5.39 -5.23
CA ASN A 29 -9.05 4.97 -5.00
C ASN A 29 -9.14 3.98 -3.84
N PHE A 30 -8.26 2.97 -3.82
CA PHE A 30 -8.21 2.00 -2.72
C PHE A 30 -7.88 2.67 -1.38
N ILE A 31 -6.92 3.59 -1.36
CA ILE A 31 -6.57 4.39 -0.19
C ILE A 31 -7.78 5.15 0.31
N TYR A 32 -8.49 5.84 -0.58
CA TYR A 32 -9.68 6.62 -0.21
C TYR A 32 -10.77 5.76 0.41
N LEU A 33 -11.00 4.56 -0.12
CA LEU A 33 -12.00 3.60 0.37
C LEU A 33 -11.61 2.96 1.71
N ASN A 34 -10.31 2.81 1.99
CA ASN A 34 -9.80 2.10 3.17
C ASN A 34 -9.11 3.02 4.19
N LYS A 35 -9.25 4.35 4.05
CA LYS A 35 -8.59 5.35 4.91
C LYS A 35 -8.95 5.24 6.41
N ASP A 36 -10.06 4.59 6.72
CA ASP A 36 -10.58 4.41 8.08
C ASP A 36 -10.25 3.02 8.66
N THR A 37 -9.38 2.25 8.01
CA THR A 37 -8.86 0.98 8.53
C THR A 37 -7.83 1.24 9.62
N PHE A 38 -8.30 1.56 10.82
CA PHE A 38 -7.45 1.90 11.96
C PHE A 38 -6.86 0.67 12.66
N VAL A 39 -5.57 0.74 12.98
CA VAL A 39 -4.84 -0.29 13.73
C VAL A 39 -4.24 0.28 15.02
N GLU A 40 -4.15 -0.55 16.05
CA GLU A 40 -3.59 -0.17 17.35
C GLU A 40 -2.06 -0.07 17.34
N ASN A 41 -1.41 -0.72 16.37
CA ASN A 41 0.04 -0.80 16.24
C ASN A 41 0.46 -0.76 14.76
N GLU A 42 1.55 -0.07 14.46
CA GLU A 42 2.09 0.11 13.10
C GLU A 42 2.64 -1.15 12.42
N ASN A 43 2.70 -2.27 13.14
CA ASN A 43 3.14 -3.56 12.62
C ASN A 43 1.98 -4.50 12.31
N ILE A 44 0.74 -4.05 12.50
CA ILE A 44 -0.46 -4.81 12.11
C ILE A 44 -0.67 -4.65 10.60
N GLU A 45 -0.68 -5.78 9.91
CA GLU A 45 -0.93 -5.89 8.48
C GLU A 45 -2.41 -5.65 8.16
N PRO A 46 -2.73 -5.14 6.95
CA PRO A 46 -4.10 -4.94 6.52
C PRO A 46 -4.79 -6.28 6.31
N SER A 47 -6.03 -6.41 6.78
CA SER A 47 -6.86 -7.61 6.56
C SER A 47 -7.39 -7.71 5.13
N ASN A 48 -7.48 -6.56 4.45
CA ASN A 48 -7.96 -6.45 3.07
C ASN A 48 -6.79 -6.08 2.17
N LEU A 49 -6.58 -6.88 1.13
CA LEU A 49 -5.61 -6.64 0.10
C LEU A 49 -6.33 -6.47 -1.25
N PHE A 50 -5.74 -5.65 -2.11
CA PHE A 50 -6.15 -5.45 -3.49
C PHE A 50 -5.02 -5.89 -4.41
N ASP A 51 -5.35 -6.72 -5.40
CA ASP A 51 -4.36 -7.21 -6.35
C ASP A 51 -4.03 -6.14 -7.40
N LEU A 52 -2.74 -5.98 -7.65
CA LEU A 52 -2.16 -5.04 -8.59
C LEU A 52 -1.27 -5.81 -9.57
N GLU A 53 -1.54 -5.66 -10.86
CA GLU A 53 -0.61 -6.12 -11.89
C GLU A 53 0.26 -4.94 -12.34
N LEU A 54 1.54 -4.94 -11.96
CA LEU A 54 2.51 -3.90 -12.28
C LEU A 54 3.61 -4.49 -13.16
N ASN A 55 3.73 -4.03 -14.40
CA ASN A 55 4.80 -4.45 -15.32
C ASN A 55 4.96 -5.99 -15.37
N GLU A 56 3.85 -6.70 -15.65
CA GLU A 56 3.77 -8.18 -15.70
C GLU A 56 4.04 -8.92 -14.37
N ARG A 57 4.21 -8.18 -13.26
CA ARG A 57 4.37 -8.73 -11.90
C ARG A 57 3.07 -8.54 -11.13
N MET A 58 2.68 -9.57 -10.38
CA MET A 58 1.52 -9.51 -9.51
C MET A 58 1.94 -9.07 -8.11
N PHE A 59 1.23 -8.09 -7.56
CA PHE A 59 1.38 -7.65 -6.19
C PHE A 59 0.02 -7.68 -5.49
N SER A 60 0.03 -7.87 -4.18
CA SER A 60 -1.12 -7.58 -3.33
C SER A 60 -0.80 -6.34 -2.50
N PHE A 61 -1.71 -5.37 -2.50
CA PHE A 61 -1.54 -4.07 -1.86
C PHE A 61 -2.55 -3.86 -0.75
N GLY A 62 -2.13 -3.22 0.34
CA GLY A 62 -3.04 -2.84 1.42
C GLY A 62 -2.59 -1.57 2.14
N ILE A 63 -3.52 -1.01 2.91
CA ILE A 63 -3.28 0.19 3.71
C ILE A 63 -3.82 0.01 5.12
N THR A 64 -3.07 0.48 6.11
CA THR A 64 -3.54 0.65 7.49
C THR A 64 -3.33 2.08 7.94
N ALA A 65 -4.17 2.56 8.86
CA ALA A 65 -4.09 3.89 9.44
C ALA A 65 -3.89 3.80 10.95
N MET A 66 -3.17 4.73 11.55
CA MET A 66 -2.98 4.82 12.99
C MET A 66 -3.21 6.25 13.45
N ILE A 67 -3.97 6.42 14.54
CA ILE A 67 -4.11 7.71 15.19
C ILE A 67 -2.87 7.95 16.06
N ILE A 68 -2.10 8.99 15.75
CA ILE A 68 -0.94 9.40 16.54
C ILE A 68 -1.32 10.52 17.52
N ARG A 69 -0.36 10.93 18.36
CA ARG A 69 -0.59 11.97 19.38
C ARG A 69 -1.08 13.26 18.72
N LYS A 70 -2.12 13.87 19.29
CA LYS A 70 -2.86 15.05 18.79
C LYS A 70 -3.90 14.78 17.69
N GLY A 71 -4.24 13.52 17.43
CA GLY A 71 -5.33 13.17 16.49
C GLY A 71 -4.91 13.21 15.02
N GLU A 72 -3.61 13.39 14.74
CA GLU A 72 -3.08 13.20 13.39
C GLU A 72 -3.22 11.72 13.00
N ILE A 73 -3.46 11.46 11.72
CA ILE A 73 -3.57 10.11 11.17
C ILE A 73 -2.31 9.82 10.37
N LYS A 74 -1.65 8.69 10.67
CA LYS A 74 -0.53 8.17 9.90
C LYS A 74 -0.96 6.96 9.10
N TYR A 75 -0.63 6.94 7.81
CA TYR A 75 -0.92 5.84 6.91
C TYR A 75 0.31 4.97 6.68
N TYR A 76 0.11 3.66 6.63
CA TYR A 76 1.11 2.65 6.32
C TYR A 76 0.67 1.86 5.10
N TYR A 77 1.60 1.65 4.18
CA TYR A 77 1.32 1.01 2.90
C TYR A 77 2.04 -0.33 2.84
N TRP A 78 1.33 -1.35 2.38
CA TRP A 78 1.80 -2.73 2.38
C TRP A 78 1.75 -3.25 0.96
N LEU A 79 2.87 -3.81 0.50
CA LEU A 79 2.98 -4.37 -0.85
C LEU A 79 3.66 -5.73 -0.77
N TYR A 80 3.01 -6.76 -1.29
CA TYR A 80 3.49 -8.13 -1.30
C TYR A 80 3.60 -8.58 -2.75
N GLU A 81 4.77 -9.02 -3.18
CA GLU A 81 4.90 -9.62 -4.50
C GLU A 81 4.36 -11.05 -4.47
N VAL A 82 3.41 -11.35 -5.35
CA VAL A 82 2.83 -12.68 -5.49
C VAL A 82 3.73 -13.46 -6.45
N ILE A 83 4.64 -14.25 -5.89
CA ILE A 83 5.44 -15.19 -6.66
C ILE A 83 4.52 -16.36 -7.01
N LYS A 84 4.13 -16.49 -8.29
CA LYS A 84 3.54 -17.75 -8.78
C LYS A 84 4.62 -18.83 -8.67
N GLU A 85 4.50 -19.73 -7.69
CA GLU A 85 5.22 -21.00 -7.75
C GLU A 85 4.84 -21.68 -9.06
N GLN A 86 5.85 -22.01 -9.89
CA GLN A 86 5.69 -22.79 -11.12
C GLN A 86 5.50 -24.27 -10.81
#